data_AF-V4LRY8-F1
#
_entry.id   AF-V4LRY8-F1
#
_cell.length_a   1.000
_cell.length_b   1.000
_cell.length_c   1.000
_cell.angle_alpha   90.00
_cell.angle_beta   90.00
_cell.angle_gamma   90.00
#
_symmetry.space_group_name_H-M   'P 1'
#
loop_
_entity.id
_entity.type
_entity.pdbx_description
1 polymer ?
#
loop_
_entity_poly.entity_id
_entity_poly.type
_entity_poly.pdbx_seq_one_letter_code
_entity_poly.pdbx_strand_id
1 'polypeptide(L)'
;MNTHNMVKQEFIKKWITTLHMLDSSVEHPTNITERKNAIRQSSDLAMAAARSGATVWSRALISRTGNKTTNKPVALRILKKARNRLKNRCTTVRRNGTKIGVRRRTELLKSLVPGGELIDDKEYLIRETLDYIVYLRAQVDVMRTVASVDLVTGDSPYRPRNK
;
A
#
# COMPACT_ATOMS: atom_id res chain seq x y z
N MET A 1 -1.69 16.29 16.56
CA MET A 1 -1.86 15.88 15.14
C MET A 1 -2.50 14.50 15.10
N ASN A 2 -3.59 14.30 14.36
CA ASN A 2 -4.26 13.01 14.23
C ASN A 2 -3.34 12.00 13.51
N THR A 3 -3.14 10.80 14.07
CA THR A 3 -2.35 9.69 13.47
C THR A 3 -2.75 9.43 12.02
N HIS A 4 -4.04 9.54 11.70
CA HIS A 4 -4.55 9.40 10.34
C HIS A 4 -3.97 10.46 9.38
N ASN A 5 -3.90 11.73 9.80
CA ASN A 5 -3.37 12.81 8.96
C ASN A 5 -1.87 12.63 8.71
N MET A 6 -1.13 12.13 9.70
CA MET A 6 0.29 11.84 9.55
C MET A 6 0.51 10.69 8.55
N VAL A 7 -0.28 9.61 8.65
CA VAL A 7 -0.26 8.51 7.68
C VAL A 7 -0.63 9.00 6.27
N LYS A 8 -1.66 9.85 6.16
CA LYS A 8 -2.07 10.47 4.89
C LYS A 8 -0.94 11.27 4.26
N GLN A 9 -0.24 12.10 5.03
CA GLN A 9 0.89 12.88 4.53
C GLN A 9 2.07 12.00 4.10
N GLU A 10 2.44 11.01 4.91
CA GLU A 10 3.51 10.07 4.54
C GLU A 10 3.16 9.27 3.29
N PHE A 11 1.90 8.80 3.18
CA PHE A 11 1.40 8.15 1.98
C PHE A 11 1.56 9.05 0.74
N ILE A 12 1.10 10.30 0.79
CA ILE A 12 1.22 11.25 -0.35
C ILE A 12 2.68 11.44 -0.76
N LYS A 13 3.58 11.69 0.20
CA LYS A 13 5.01 11.88 -0.07
C LYS A 13 5.61 10.67 -0.76
N LYS A 14 5.31 9.46 -0.27
CA LYS A 14 5.79 8.21 -0.89
C LYS A 14 5.16 8.00 -2.26
N TRP A 15 3.88 8.33 -2.42
CA TRP A 15 3.18 8.10 -3.66
C TRP A 15 3.68 8.99 -4.79
N ILE A 16 3.89 10.28 -4.54
CA ILE A 16 4.54 11.21 -5.49
C ILE A 16 5.94 10.68 -5.88
N THR A 17 6.73 10.24 -4.90
CA THR A 17 8.06 9.67 -5.17
C THR A 17 7.98 8.44 -6.08
N THR A 18 7.06 7.52 -5.80
CA THR A 18 6.86 6.32 -6.64
C THR A 18 6.33 6.64 -8.03
N LEU A 19 5.50 7.68 -8.17
CA LEU A 19 4.96 8.13 -9.45
C LEU A 19 6.04 8.77 -10.33
N HIS A 20 6.86 9.68 -9.78
CA HIS A 20 7.99 10.27 -10.52
C HIS A 20 8.97 9.19 -11.02
N MET A 21 9.20 8.15 -10.23
CA MET A 21 10.06 7.03 -10.66
C MET A 21 9.44 6.21 -11.79
N LEU A 22 8.11 6.03 -11.77
CA LEU A 22 7.39 5.33 -12.83
C LEU A 22 7.34 6.16 -14.12
N ASP A 23 7.19 7.48 -14.00
CA ASP A 23 7.20 8.42 -15.12
C ASP A 23 8.58 8.53 -15.78
N SER A 24 9.66 8.43 -14.98
CA SER A 24 11.03 8.37 -15.50
C SER A 24 11.42 7.04 -16.19
N SER A 25 10.52 6.06 -16.21
CA SER A 25 10.75 4.75 -16.85
C SER A 25 10.55 4.86 -18.36
N VAL A 26 11.43 4.23 -19.14
CA VAL A 26 11.49 4.32 -20.63
C VAL A 26 10.21 3.83 -21.33
N GLU A 27 9.36 3.05 -20.64
CA GLU A 27 8.10 2.52 -21.15
C GLU A 27 6.90 3.14 -20.44
N HIS A 28 6.23 4.07 -21.11
CA HIS A 28 4.96 4.61 -20.64
C HIS A 28 3.81 3.63 -20.94
N PRO A 29 2.91 3.37 -19.98
CA PRO A 29 1.76 2.49 -20.20
C PRO A 29 0.88 3.04 -21.33
N THR A 30 0.74 2.25 -22.39
CA THR A 30 0.11 2.70 -23.65
C THR A 30 -1.41 2.50 -23.65
N ASN A 31 -1.91 1.55 -22.87
CA ASN A 31 -3.33 1.24 -22.77
C ASN A 31 -3.94 1.55 -21.39
N ILE A 32 -5.27 1.71 -21.34
CA ILE A 32 -6.02 2.06 -20.12
C ILE A 32 -5.79 1.03 -19.00
N THR A 33 -5.70 -0.26 -19.34
CA THR A 33 -5.51 -1.35 -18.38
C THR A 33 -4.14 -1.28 -17.72
N GLU A 34 -3.09 -1.02 -18.49
CA GLU A 34 -1.73 -0.79 -18.01
C GLU A 34 -1.65 0.45 -17.13
N ARG A 35 -2.26 1.56 -17.56
CA ARG A 35 -2.34 2.80 -16.76
C ARG A 35 -3.03 2.57 -15.42
N LYS A 36 -4.17 1.87 -15.41
CA LYS A 36 -4.88 1.48 -14.18
C LYS A 36 -4.01 0.60 -13.28
N ASN A 37 -3.34 -0.39 -13.85
CA ASN A 37 -2.47 -1.30 -13.11
C ASN A 37 -1.23 -0.57 -12.54
N ALA A 38 -0.66 0.38 -13.28
CA ALA A 38 0.42 1.25 -12.85
C ALA A 38 0.02 2.10 -11.64
N ILE A 39 -1.15 2.74 -11.70
CA ILE A 39 -1.70 3.54 -10.58
C ILE A 39 -1.91 2.66 -9.35
N ARG A 40 -2.51 1.47 -9.52
CA ARG A 40 -2.73 0.52 -8.42
C ARG A 40 -1.40 0.09 -7.78
N GLN A 41 -0.43 -0.28 -8.60
CA GLN A 41 0.87 -0.77 -8.14
C GLN A 41 1.69 0.32 -7.45
N SER A 42 1.71 1.55 -8.00
CA SER A 42 2.39 2.69 -7.35
C SER A 42 1.76 3.00 -5.99
N SER A 43 0.43 2.92 -5.89
CA SER A 43 -0.31 3.12 -4.65
C SER A 43 0.01 2.05 -3.60
N ASP A 44 -0.01 0.76 -3.98
CA ASP A 44 0.37 -0.36 -3.11
C ASP A 44 1.82 -0.23 -2.61
N LEU A 45 2.74 0.13 -3.51
CA LEU A 45 4.16 0.33 -3.17
C LEU A 45 4.36 1.52 -2.23
N ALA A 46 3.67 2.64 -2.48
CA ALA A 46 3.72 3.82 -1.64
C ALA A 46 3.20 3.55 -0.22
N MET A 47 2.10 2.82 -0.10
CA MET A 47 1.52 2.40 1.18
C MET A 47 2.51 1.53 1.98
N ALA A 48 3.13 0.55 1.31
CA ALA A 48 4.14 -0.29 1.93
C ALA A 48 5.41 0.49 2.32
N ALA A 49 5.84 1.44 1.48
CA ALA A 49 6.98 2.30 1.72
C ALA A 49 6.76 3.25 2.91
N ALA A 50 5.55 3.77 3.07
CA ALA A 50 5.18 4.64 4.18
C ALA A 50 5.27 3.90 5.52
N ARG A 51 4.90 2.60 5.54
CA ARG A 51 5.12 1.73 6.70
C ARG A 51 6.54 1.14 6.80
N SER A 52 7.42 1.48 5.85
CA SER A 52 8.81 1.01 5.76
C SER A 52 8.97 -0.52 5.73
N GLY A 53 7.98 -1.26 5.21
CA GLY A 53 8.01 -2.73 5.17
C GLY A 53 8.05 -3.40 6.56
N ALA A 54 7.73 -2.68 7.63
CA ALA A 54 7.86 -3.18 9.00
C ALA A 54 6.76 -4.19 9.39
N THR A 55 5.64 -4.17 8.68
CA THR A 55 4.46 -5.02 8.92
C THR A 55 4.40 -6.18 7.93
N VAL A 56 3.68 -7.24 8.27
CA VAL A 56 3.49 -8.39 7.38
C VAL A 56 2.75 -7.94 6.12
N TRP A 57 1.71 -7.11 6.27
CA TRP A 57 0.94 -6.61 5.14
C TRP A 57 1.75 -5.75 4.18
N SER A 58 2.64 -4.88 4.68
CA SER A 58 3.45 -4.04 3.81
C SER A 58 4.47 -4.85 3.01
N ARG A 59 5.02 -5.93 3.60
CA ARG A 59 5.88 -6.87 2.87
C ARG A 59 5.11 -7.66 1.82
N ALA A 60 3.91 -8.13 2.14
CA ALA A 60 3.06 -8.85 1.20
C ALA A 60 2.70 -7.98 -0.03
N LEU A 61 2.41 -6.70 0.17
CA LEU A 61 2.19 -5.75 -0.93
C LEU A 61 3.43 -5.60 -1.83
N ILE A 62 4.62 -5.48 -1.24
CA ILE A 62 5.87 -5.40 -2.01
C ILE A 62 6.08 -6.67 -2.84
N SER A 63 5.88 -7.85 -2.23
CA SER A 63 5.99 -9.13 -2.96
C SER A 63 5.00 -9.23 -4.12
N ARG A 64 3.78 -8.69 -3.97
CA ARG A 64 2.78 -8.64 -5.06
C ARG A 64 3.22 -7.77 -6.25
N THR A 65 4.05 -6.75 -6.00
CA THR A 65 4.57 -5.84 -7.03
C THR A 65 5.86 -6.34 -7.72
N GLY A 66 6.56 -7.32 -7.15
CA GLY A 66 7.94 -7.67 -7.48
C GLY A 66 8.22 -8.33 -8.84
N ASN A 67 7.18 -8.74 -9.59
CA ASN A 67 7.37 -9.65 -10.73
C ASN A 67 7.01 -9.05 -12.10
N LYS A 68 6.46 -7.82 -12.17
CA LYS A 68 5.87 -7.30 -13.42
C LYS A 68 6.27 -5.87 -13.81
N THR A 69 7.07 -5.14 -13.02
CA THR A 69 7.41 -3.75 -13.34
C THR A 69 8.89 -3.44 -13.14
N THR A 70 9.36 -2.40 -13.84
CA THR A 70 10.68 -1.77 -13.74
C THR A 70 11.02 -1.23 -12.34
N ASN A 71 10.08 -1.33 -11.38
CA ASN A 71 10.15 -0.82 -10.00
C ASN A 71 10.92 -1.71 -9.00
N LYS A 72 11.60 -2.77 -9.48
CA LYS A 72 12.48 -3.64 -8.68
C LYS A 72 13.43 -2.89 -7.72
N PRO A 73 14.12 -1.79 -8.10
CA PRO A 73 15.07 -1.15 -7.19
C PRO A 73 14.41 -0.53 -5.94
N VAL A 74 13.18 -0.01 -6.03
CA VAL A 74 12.46 0.59 -4.89
C VAL A 74 11.96 -0.51 -3.95
N ALA A 75 11.31 -1.52 -4.51
CA ALA A 75 10.88 -2.71 -3.77
C ALA A 75 12.05 -3.33 -3.00
N LEU A 76 13.21 -3.48 -3.64
CA LEU A 76 14.43 -4.00 -3.02
C LEU A 76 15.00 -3.08 -1.94
N ARG A 77 15.00 -1.75 -2.13
CA ARG A 77 15.45 -0.80 -1.09
C ARG A 77 14.55 -0.83 0.14
N ILE A 78 13.23 -0.87 -0.05
CA ILE A 78 12.26 -0.96 1.06
C ILE A 78 12.42 -2.31 1.77
N LEU A 79 12.54 -3.41 1.01
CA LEU A 79 12.76 -4.74 1.58
C LEU A 79 14.08 -4.84 2.36
N LYS A 80 15.18 -4.27 1.83
CA LYS A 80 16.47 -4.18 2.55
C LYS A 80 16.33 -3.38 3.85
N LYS A 81 15.64 -2.23 3.81
CA LYS A 81 15.40 -1.40 5.00
C LYS A 81 14.51 -2.10 6.04
N ALA A 82 13.51 -2.85 5.58
CA ALA A 82 12.64 -3.67 6.43
C ALA A 82 13.41 -4.82 7.09
N ARG A 83 14.22 -5.57 6.31
CA ARG A 83 15.03 -6.68 6.80
C ARG A 83 16.01 -6.26 7.90
N ASN A 84 16.61 -5.08 7.78
CA ASN A 84 17.54 -4.55 8.78
C ASN A 84 16.87 -4.19 10.12
N ARG A 85 15.54 -3.97 10.15
CA ARG A 85 14.79 -3.69 11.39
C ARG A 85 14.26 -4.95 12.09
N LEU A 86 14.15 -6.07 11.36
CA LEU A 86 13.65 -7.35 11.88
C LEU A 86 14.67 -8.10 12.75
N LYS A 87 15.97 -7.79 12.62
CA LYS A 87 17.03 -8.39 13.45
C LYS A 87 16.81 -8.18 14.97
N ASN A 88 15.88 -7.30 15.37
CA ASN A 88 15.63 -6.93 16.76
C ASN A 88 14.25 -7.35 17.30
N ARG A 89 13.40 -8.07 16.56
CA ARG A 89 12.10 -8.55 17.09
C ARG A 89 11.70 -9.89 16.49
N CYS A 90 12.02 -10.97 17.20
CA CYS A 90 11.42 -12.29 16.99
C CYS A 90 11.15 -12.92 18.36
N THR A 91 9.88 -13.05 18.72
CA THR A 91 9.44 -13.88 19.85
C THR A 91 8.26 -14.71 19.35
N THR A 92 8.56 -15.93 18.92
CA THR A 92 7.58 -17.00 18.74
C THR A 92 7.18 -17.52 20.12
N VAL A 93 5.91 -17.34 20.51
CA VAL A 93 5.34 -18.00 21.69
C VAL A 93 4.09 -18.77 21.28
N ARG A 94 3.97 -19.95 21.88
CA ARG A 94 3.08 -21.07 21.54
C ARG A 94 1.97 -21.17 22.60
N ARG A 95 0.72 -21.44 22.19
CA ARG A 95 -0.29 -22.40 22.72
C ARG A 95 -1.76 -21.89 22.85
N ASN A 96 -2.62 -22.68 22.20
CA ASN A 96 -3.89 -23.33 22.58
C ASN A 96 -5.18 -22.55 22.98
N GLY A 97 -6.29 -22.93 22.31
CA GLY A 97 -7.67 -22.76 22.76
C GLY A 97 -8.63 -22.33 21.63
N THR A 98 -9.45 -23.24 21.08
CA THR A 98 -10.43 -22.91 20.02
C THR A 98 -11.88 -23.05 20.48
N LYS A 99 -12.61 -21.93 20.45
CA LYS A 99 -14.06 -21.88 20.21
C LYS A 99 -14.29 -21.83 18.69
N ILE A 100 -15.05 -22.77 18.14
CA ILE A 100 -15.18 -23.06 16.70
C ILE A 100 -15.65 -21.82 15.88
N GLY A 101 -16.53 -20.98 16.43
CA GLY A 101 -17.00 -19.77 15.76
C GLY A 101 -15.95 -18.67 15.57
N VAL A 102 -14.97 -18.55 16.49
CA VAL A 102 -13.88 -17.57 16.39
C VAL A 102 -12.90 -17.98 15.29
N ARG A 103 -12.69 -19.29 15.09
CA ARG A 103 -11.78 -19.82 14.08
C ARG A 103 -12.18 -19.37 12.67
N ARG A 104 -13.45 -19.52 12.27
CA ARG A 104 -13.91 -19.11 10.92
C ARG A 104 -13.75 -17.61 10.68
N ARG A 105 -14.04 -16.78 11.68
CA ARG A 105 -13.85 -15.32 11.60
C ARG A 105 -12.38 -14.94 11.50
N THR A 106 -11.50 -15.64 12.23
CA THR A 106 -10.05 -15.47 12.13
C THR A 106 -9.55 -15.85 10.74
N GLU A 107 -9.97 -16.98 10.16
CA GLU A 107 -9.56 -17.37 8.80
C GLU A 107 -10.01 -16.36 7.74
N LEU A 108 -11.25 -15.85 7.85
CA LEU A 108 -11.72 -14.78 6.97
C LEU A 108 -10.85 -13.53 7.11
N LEU A 109 -10.50 -13.13 8.34
CA LEU A 109 -9.65 -11.97 8.57
C LEU A 109 -8.24 -12.17 7.99
N LYS A 110 -7.68 -13.38 8.12
CA LYS A 110 -6.39 -13.74 7.51
C LYS A 110 -6.39 -13.51 5.99
N SER A 111 -7.50 -13.86 5.32
CA SER A 111 -7.65 -13.69 3.86
C SER A 111 -7.85 -12.23 3.39
N LEU A 112 -8.25 -11.33 4.30
CA LEU A 112 -8.52 -9.93 3.98
C LEU A 112 -7.28 -9.04 4.14
N VAL A 113 -6.40 -9.40 5.06
CA VAL A 113 -5.16 -8.68 5.32
C VAL A 113 -4.07 -9.28 4.44
N PRO A 114 -3.37 -8.50 3.60
CA PRO A 114 -2.27 -9.02 2.80
C PRO A 114 -1.25 -9.79 3.67
N GLY A 115 -1.01 -11.07 3.38
CA GLY A 115 -0.09 -11.90 4.17
C GLY A 115 -0.61 -12.26 5.57
N GLY A 116 -1.88 -12.03 5.86
CA GLY A 116 -2.52 -12.43 7.13
C GLY A 116 -2.55 -13.94 7.31
N GLU A 117 -2.48 -14.71 6.22
CA GLU A 117 -2.36 -16.17 6.24
C GLU A 117 -1.10 -16.64 6.95
N LEU A 118 -0.05 -15.81 6.99
CA LEU A 118 1.22 -16.08 7.65
C LEU A 118 1.21 -15.79 9.16
N ILE A 119 0.10 -15.28 9.70
CA ILE A 119 -0.01 -14.84 11.09
C ILE A 119 -0.85 -15.83 11.88
N ASP A 120 -0.23 -16.57 12.80
CA ASP A 120 -0.95 -17.49 13.69
C ASP A 120 -1.41 -16.84 15.00
N ASP A 121 -0.68 -15.84 15.45
CA ASP A 121 -1.03 -15.10 16.66
C ASP A 121 -2.20 -14.14 16.41
N LYS A 122 -3.32 -14.36 17.11
CA LYS A 122 -4.56 -13.59 16.90
C LYS A 122 -4.43 -12.13 17.30
N GLU A 123 -3.69 -11.84 18.37
CA GLU A 123 -3.49 -10.47 18.84
C GLU A 123 -2.66 -9.68 17.83
N TYR A 124 -1.59 -10.29 17.31
CA TYR A 124 -0.76 -9.73 16.25
C TYR A 124 -1.55 -9.53 14.95
N LEU A 125 -2.43 -10.47 14.57
CA LEU A 125 -3.32 -10.32 13.41
C LEU A 125 -4.25 -9.11 13.55
N ILE A 126 -4.85 -8.91 14.74
CA ILE A 126 -5.70 -7.74 15.00
C ILE A 126 -4.89 -6.45 14.88
N ARG A 127 -3.68 -6.41 15.43
CA ARG A 127 -2.79 -5.23 15.33
C ARG A 127 -2.40 -4.90 13.89
N GLU A 128 -2.03 -5.90 13.10
CA GLU A 128 -1.74 -5.75 11.67
C GLU A 128 -2.97 -5.29 10.88
N THR A 129 -4.15 -5.80 11.22
CA THR A 129 -5.43 -5.37 10.63
C THR A 129 -5.72 -3.91 10.92
N LEU A 130 -5.61 -3.48 12.18
CA LEU A 130 -5.87 -2.10 12.59
C LEU A 130 -4.91 -1.13 11.90
N ASP A 131 -3.62 -1.47 11.83
CA ASP A 131 -2.62 -0.70 11.11
C ASP A 131 -3.00 -0.62 9.61
N TYR A 132 -3.34 -1.74 8.98
CA TYR A 132 -3.73 -1.77 7.57
C TYR A 132 -4.99 -0.93 7.27
N ILE A 133 -6.01 -0.95 8.13
CA ILE A 133 -7.23 -0.12 7.97
C ILE A 133 -6.89 1.37 7.96
N VAL A 134 -5.98 1.83 8.82
CA VAL A 134 -5.58 3.24 8.86
C VAL A 134 -4.92 3.65 7.54
N TYR A 135 -4.06 2.80 6.99
CA TYR A 135 -3.40 3.05 5.70
C TYR A 135 -4.36 2.97 4.50
N LEU A 136 -5.33 2.05 4.53
CA LEU A 136 -6.38 1.98 3.52
C LEU A 136 -7.23 3.24 3.49
N ARG A 137 -7.66 3.74 4.65
CA ARG A 137 -8.44 4.99 4.73
C ARG A 137 -7.65 6.16 4.16
N ALA A 138 -6.39 6.30 4.55
CA ALA A 138 -5.51 7.33 4.03
C ALA A 138 -5.33 7.25 2.51
N GLN A 139 -5.12 6.04 1.96
CA GLN A 139 -5.02 5.80 0.51
C GLN A 139 -6.29 6.25 -0.22
N VAL A 140 -7.45 5.76 0.22
CA VAL A 140 -8.75 6.05 -0.40
C VAL A 140 -9.05 7.54 -0.36
N ASP A 141 -8.80 8.20 0.77
CA ASP A 141 -9.01 9.64 0.91
C ASP A 141 -8.18 10.44 -0.08
N VAL A 142 -6.91 10.08 -0.26
CA VAL A 142 -6.02 10.75 -1.22
C VAL A 142 -6.48 10.52 -2.66
N MET A 143 -6.82 9.28 -3.02
CA MET A 143 -7.29 8.96 -4.36
C MET A 143 -8.61 9.67 -4.70
N ARG A 144 -9.52 9.80 -3.74
CA ARG A 144 -10.76 10.58 -3.91
C ARG A 144 -10.49 12.06 -4.10
N THR A 145 -9.56 12.64 -3.33
CA THR A 145 -9.16 14.04 -3.51
C THR A 145 -8.62 14.29 -4.92
N VAL A 146 -7.72 13.42 -5.42
CA VAL A 146 -7.19 13.54 -6.79
C VAL A 146 -8.32 13.47 -7.83
N ALA A 147 -9.20 12.48 -7.72
CA ALA A 147 -10.33 12.34 -8.65
C ALA A 147 -11.30 13.54 -8.62
N SER A 148 -11.48 14.17 -7.45
CA SER A 148 -12.32 15.37 -7.33
C SER A 148 -11.69 16.62 -7.96
N VAL A 149 -10.36 16.72 -7.96
CA VAL A 149 -9.64 17.83 -8.59
C VAL A 149 -9.78 17.75 -10.12
N ASP A 150 -9.67 16.55 -10.70
CA ASP A 150 -9.85 16.35 -12.14
C ASP A 150 -11.20 16.88 -12.65
N LEU A 151 -12.27 16.73 -11.86
CA LEU A 151 -13.61 17.22 -12.19
C LEU A 151 -13.71 18.76 -12.19
N VAL A 152 -12.89 19.45 -11.39
CA VAL A 152 -12.90 20.93 -11.30
C VAL A 152 -12.08 21.57 -12.43
N THR A 153 -11.06 20.89 -12.94
CA THR A 153 -10.22 21.37 -14.06
C THR A 153 -10.79 21.10 -15.45
N GLY A 154 -11.85 20.28 -15.57
CA GLY A 154 -12.52 19.97 -16.84
C GLY A 154 -13.38 21.12 -17.40
N ASP A 155 -13.72 22.12 -16.57
CA ASP A 155 -14.57 23.27 -16.94
C ASP A 155 -13.78 24.51 -17.37
N SER A 156 -12.51 24.37 -17.75
CA SER A 156 -11.78 25.49 -18.37
C SER A 156 -12.38 25.78 -19.76
N PRO A 157 -12.99 26.95 -20.00
CA PRO A 157 -13.57 27.25 -21.29
C PRO A 157 -12.43 27.35 -22.30
N TYR A 158 -12.44 26.43 -23.27
CA TYR A 158 -11.59 26.46 -24.45
C TYR A 158 -11.53 27.89 -25.01
N ARG A 159 -10.34 28.52 -24.95
CA ARG A 159 -10.05 29.74 -25.70
C ARG A 159 -9.65 29.34 -27.12
N PRO A 160 -10.44 29.62 -28.16
CA PRO A 160 -10.04 29.31 -29.52
C PRO A 160 -8.81 30.16 -29.87
N ARG A 161 -7.79 29.50 -30.40
CA ARG A 161 -6.62 30.16 -30.96
C ARG A 161 -7.01 30.57 -32.39
N ASN A 162 -7.35 31.85 -32.58
CA ASN A 162 -7.65 32.41 -33.89
C ASN A 162 -6.41 32.30 -34.80
N LYS A 163 -6.63 31.86 -36.04
CA LYS A 163 -5.72 32.05 -37.17
C LYS A 163 -5.96 33.44 -37.77
#